data_AF-A0A453AY19-F1
#
_entry.id   AF-A0A453AY19-F1
#
_cell.length_a   1.000
_cell.length_b   1.000
_cell.length_c   1.000
_cell.angle_alpha   90.00
_cell.angle_beta   90.00
_cell.angle_gamma   90.00
#
_symmetry.space_group_name_H-M   'P 1'
#
loop_
_entity.id
_entity.type
_entity.pdbx_description
1 polymer ?
#
loop_
_entity_poly.entity_id
_entity_poly.type
_entity_poly.pdbx_seq_one_letter_code
_entity_poly.pdbx_strand_id
1 'polypeptide(L)'
;MAADRRHPAVNDVYLTLVGASNTLADVQRRLDLEFRASYPDHANPAKLVGRVKRVQEEVAALKDLCRDLLAQKQELIDMMRTSLAAQRSATQRLLASSGLPLMTDDEEAAYASLKQVIDEWTDQLKPMAGRFSLLCSSSLDFVMGNSLQLAVVSLAGGPDGENEDTNQILFSAIL
;
A
#
# COMPACT_ATOMS: atom_id res chain seq x y z
N MET A 1 11.24 13.60 -61.59
CA MET A 1 11.63 14.30 -60.35
C MET A 1 10.90 15.63 -60.29
N ALA A 2 9.70 15.63 -59.70
CA ALA A 2 8.91 16.86 -59.57
C ALA A 2 9.40 17.61 -58.33
N ALA A 3 10.02 18.78 -58.54
CA ALA A 3 10.31 19.70 -57.46
C ALA A 3 8.97 20.17 -56.88
N ASP A 4 8.71 19.82 -55.62
CA ASP A 4 7.54 20.24 -54.86
C ASP A 4 7.59 21.78 -54.72
N ARG A 5 6.95 22.49 -55.66
CA ARG A 5 6.91 23.97 -55.69
C ARG A 5 5.90 24.46 -54.65
N ARG A 6 6.26 24.33 -53.39
CA ARG A 6 5.52 24.96 -52.29
C ARG A 6 5.58 26.47 -52.45
N HIS A 7 4.47 27.14 -52.16
CA HIS A 7 4.43 28.60 -52.09
C HIS A 7 5.48 29.08 -51.08
N PRO A 8 6.26 30.15 -51.33
CA PRO A 8 7.36 30.59 -50.47
C PRO A 8 6.97 30.70 -48.99
N ALA A 9 5.82 31.30 -48.69
CA ALA A 9 5.30 31.38 -47.31
C ALA A 9 5.05 30.01 -46.65
N VAL A 10 4.61 29.00 -47.42
CA VAL A 10 4.41 27.63 -46.92
C VAL A 10 5.77 26.95 -46.69
N ASN A 11 6.74 27.23 -47.55
CA ASN A 11 8.11 26.74 -47.39
C ASN A 11 8.78 27.34 -46.13
N ASP A 12 8.59 28.64 -45.88
CA ASP A 12 9.13 29.32 -44.70
C ASP A 12 8.51 28.78 -43.40
N VAL A 13 7.19 28.56 -43.37
CA VAL A 13 6.52 27.90 -42.23
C VAL A 13 7.04 26.49 -42.04
N TYR A 14 7.20 25.72 -43.11
CA TYR A 14 7.74 24.35 -43.04
C TYR A 14 9.16 24.32 -42.48
N LEU A 15 10.05 25.17 -42.98
CA LEU A 15 11.43 25.29 -42.48
C LEU A 15 11.46 25.73 -41.01
N THR A 16 10.57 26.64 -40.61
CA THR A 16 10.46 27.10 -39.22
C THR A 16 9.99 25.97 -38.30
N LEU A 17 9.01 25.18 -38.73
CA LEU A 17 8.51 24.03 -37.96
C LEU A 17 9.58 22.94 -37.82
N VAL A 18 10.31 22.64 -38.89
CA VAL A 18 11.46 21.71 -38.86
C VAL A 18 12.54 22.23 -37.92
N GLY A 19 12.86 23.52 -37.97
CA GLY A 19 13.78 24.17 -37.05
C GLY A 19 13.34 24.02 -35.60
N ALA A 20 12.08 24.35 -35.30
CA ALA A 20 11.50 24.23 -33.96
C ALA A 20 11.50 22.77 -33.47
N SER A 21 11.16 21.80 -34.33
CA SER A 21 11.20 20.37 -34.00
C SER A 21 12.60 19.92 -33.62
N ASN A 22 13.62 20.37 -34.36
CA ASN A 22 15.01 20.06 -34.06
C ASN A 22 15.45 20.69 -32.74
N THR A 23 15.03 21.94 -32.47
CA THR A 23 15.29 22.61 -31.18
C THR A 23 14.61 21.88 -30.01
N LEU A 24 13.36 21.45 -30.16
CA LEU A 24 12.66 20.67 -29.13
C LEU A 24 13.35 19.33 -28.86
N ALA A 25 13.79 18.63 -29.91
CA ALA A 25 14.55 17.38 -29.75
C ALA A 25 15.90 17.61 -29.03
N ASP A 26 16.55 18.75 -29.25
CA ASP A 26 17.76 19.14 -28.53
C ASP A 26 17.48 19.41 -27.04
N VAL A 27 16.42 20.18 -26.75
CA VAL A 27 15.98 20.46 -25.37
C VAL A 27 15.63 19.17 -24.64
N GLN A 28 14.88 18.26 -25.26
CA GLN A 28 14.53 16.96 -24.69
C GLN A 28 15.78 16.17 -24.30
N ARG A 29 16.75 16.06 -25.22
CA ARG A 29 18.00 15.35 -24.96
C ARG A 29 18.78 15.94 -23.79
N ARG A 30 18.83 17.28 -23.68
CA ARG A 30 19.51 17.97 -22.57
C ARG A 30 18.81 17.72 -21.24
N LEU A 31 17.49 17.80 -21.22
CA LEU A 31 16.69 17.49 -20.03
C LEU A 31 16.91 16.04 -19.58
N ASP A 32 16.97 15.08 -20.50
CA ASP A 32 17.24 13.67 -20.17
C ASP A 32 18.62 13.47 -19.53
N LEU A 33 19.63 14.18 -20.01
CA LEU A 33 20.98 14.15 -19.45
C LEU A 33 21.02 14.79 -18.06
N GLU A 34 20.40 15.97 -17.89
CA GLU A 34 20.30 16.65 -16.60
C GLU A 34 19.50 15.82 -15.59
N PHE A 35 18.44 15.15 -16.03
CA PHE A 35 17.63 14.28 -15.19
C PHE A 35 18.44 13.08 -14.69
N ARG A 36 19.17 12.39 -15.57
CA ARG A 36 20.04 11.25 -15.20
C ARG A 36 21.20 11.67 -14.30
N ALA A 37 21.77 12.86 -14.51
CA ALA A 37 22.83 13.40 -13.66
C ALA A 37 22.30 13.78 -12.27
N SER A 38 21.09 14.36 -12.21
CA SER A 38 20.46 14.81 -10.95
C SER A 38 19.89 13.66 -10.12
N TYR A 39 19.36 12.63 -10.77
CA TYR A 39 18.73 11.49 -10.12
C TYR A 39 19.45 10.19 -10.50
N PRO A 40 20.44 9.75 -9.70
CA PRO A 40 21.01 8.41 -9.84
C PRO A 40 19.93 7.34 -9.64
N ASP A 41 20.18 6.12 -10.11
CA ASP A 41 19.16 5.06 -10.20
C ASP A 41 18.38 4.78 -8.91
N HIS A 42 19.01 4.94 -7.74
CA HIS A 42 18.39 4.72 -6.44
C HIS A 42 17.50 5.89 -5.97
N ALA A 43 17.64 7.06 -6.59
CA ALA A 43 16.91 8.30 -6.33
C ALA A 43 15.95 8.69 -7.47
N ASN A 44 15.81 7.85 -8.49
CA ASN A 44 14.85 8.08 -9.58
C ASN A 44 13.41 8.10 -9.03
N PRO A 45 12.66 9.21 -9.20
CA PRO A 45 11.29 9.35 -8.72
C PRO A 45 10.36 8.21 -9.13
N ALA A 46 10.44 7.73 -10.37
CA ALA A 46 9.59 6.64 -10.86
C ALA A 46 9.89 5.31 -10.13
N LYS A 47 11.16 5.01 -9.90
CA LYS A 47 11.59 3.81 -9.15
C LYS A 47 11.22 3.92 -7.67
N LEU A 48 11.33 5.12 -7.09
CA LEU A 48 10.91 5.39 -5.71
C LEU A 48 9.40 5.16 -5.54
N VAL A 49 8.57 5.66 -6.46
CA VAL A 49 7.13 5.39 -6.44
C VAL A 49 6.83 3.89 -6.51
N GLY A 50 7.50 3.15 -7.40
CA GLY A 50 7.36 1.70 -7.48
C GLY A 50 7.72 0.98 -6.17
N ARG A 51 8.83 1.37 -5.53
CA ARG A 51 9.26 0.83 -4.23
C ARG A 51 8.27 1.18 -3.11
N VAL A 52 7.77 2.40 -3.07
CA VAL A 52 6.77 2.84 -2.09
C VAL A 52 5.47 2.05 -2.24
N LYS A 53 5.00 1.83 -3.48
CA LYS A 53 3.83 0.99 -3.76
C LYS A 53 4.03 -0.44 -3.26
N ARG A 54 5.19 -1.03 -3.53
CA ARG A 54 5.52 -2.38 -3.04
C ARG A 54 5.53 -2.45 -1.50
N VAL A 55 6.18 -1.50 -0.83
CA VAL A 55 6.17 -1.44 0.64
C VAL A 55 4.75 -1.28 1.17
N GLN A 56 3.91 -0.50 0.49
CA GLN A 56 2.50 -0.32 0.87
C GLN A 56 1.70 -1.63 0.77
N GLU A 57 1.91 -2.42 -0.28
CA GLU A 57 1.31 -3.75 -0.44
C GLU A 57 1.80 -4.72 0.63
N GLU A 58 3.11 -4.76 0.88
CA GLU A 58 3.73 -5.63 1.90
C GLU A 58 3.24 -5.27 3.31
N VAL A 59 3.10 -3.98 3.63
CA VAL A 59 2.55 -3.51 4.92
C VAL A 59 1.07 -3.87 5.06
N ALA A 60 0.29 -3.78 3.99
CA ALA A 60 -1.12 -4.18 4.01
C ALA A 60 -1.26 -5.69 4.28
N ALA A 61 -0.48 -6.51 3.57
CA ALA A 61 -0.46 -7.96 3.77
C ALA A 61 0.00 -8.33 5.20
N LEU A 62 1.05 -7.67 5.72
CA LEU A 62 1.52 -7.89 7.09
C LEU A 62 0.43 -7.53 8.11
N LYS A 63 -0.31 -6.45 7.90
CA LYS A 63 -1.41 -6.04 8.78
C LYS A 63 -2.55 -7.06 8.78
N ASP A 64 -2.87 -7.67 7.63
CA ASP A 64 -3.85 -8.75 7.54
C ASP A 64 -3.38 -9.98 8.32
N LEU A 65 -2.12 -10.41 8.12
CA LEU A 65 -1.53 -11.52 8.88
C LEU A 65 -1.53 -11.29 10.39
N CYS A 66 -1.19 -10.07 10.85
CA CYS A 66 -1.24 -9.73 12.26
C CYS A 66 -2.68 -9.77 12.82
N ARG A 67 -3.68 -9.35 12.03
CA ARG A 67 -5.10 -9.44 12.43
C ARG A 67 -5.54 -10.89 12.58
N ASP A 68 -5.18 -11.75 11.64
CA ASP A 68 -5.51 -13.18 11.68
C ASP A 68 -4.85 -13.87 12.88
N LEU A 69 -3.57 -13.57 13.15
CA LEU A 69 -2.85 -14.10 14.30
C LEU A 69 -3.50 -13.67 15.63
N LEU A 70 -3.92 -12.41 15.74
CA LEU A 70 -4.62 -11.91 16.92
C LEU A 70 -5.98 -12.59 17.09
N ALA A 71 -6.71 -12.83 16.00
CA ALA A 71 -7.98 -13.57 16.03
C ALA A 71 -7.78 -15.01 16.53
N GLN A 72 -6.79 -15.73 15.99
CA GLN A 72 -6.45 -17.09 16.44
C GLN A 72 -6.04 -17.13 17.92
N LYS A 73 -5.25 -16.16 18.38
CA LYS A 73 -4.87 -16.06 19.80
C LYS A 73 -6.11 -15.84 20.68
N GLN A 74 -7.04 -14.99 20.25
CA GLN A 74 -8.26 -14.72 21.00
C GLN A 74 -9.16 -15.97 21.06
N GLU A 75 -9.31 -16.70 19.96
CA GLU A 75 -10.03 -17.98 19.92
C GLU A 75 -9.42 -19.00 20.88
N LEU A 76 -8.09 -19.13 20.92
CA LEU A 76 -7.41 -20.03 21.86
C LEU A 76 -7.66 -19.63 23.32
N ILE A 77 -7.63 -18.33 23.63
CA ILE A 77 -7.95 -17.82 24.97
C ILE A 77 -9.38 -18.19 25.36
N ASP A 78 -10.33 -18.03 24.45
CA ASP A 78 -11.74 -18.31 24.71
C ASP A 78 -12.01 -19.83 24.84
N MET A 79 -11.31 -20.66 24.07
CA MET A 79 -11.30 -22.12 24.27
C MET A 79 -10.73 -22.52 25.64
N MET A 80 -9.61 -21.94 26.06
CA MET A 80 -9.04 -22.22 27.39
C MET A 80 -9.98 -21.77 28.51
N ARG A 81 -10.63 -20.61 28.38
CA ARG A 81 -11.63 -20.11 29.33
C ARG A 81 -12.80 -21.08 29.49
N THR A 82 -13.39 -21.50 28.37
CA THR A 82 -14.55 -22.40 28.38
C THR A 82 -14.18 -23.78 28.93
N SER A 83 -13.03 -24.33 28.54
CA SER A 83 -12.51 -25.59 29.06
C SER A 83 -12.24 -25.53 30.56
N LEU A 84 -11.55 -24.48 31.05
CA LEU A 84 -11.25 -24.32 32.47
C LEU A 84 -12.52 -24.15 33.31
N ALA A 85 -13.50 -23.39 32.83
CA ALA A 85 -14.80 -23.25 33.50
C ALA A 85 -15.55 -24.60 33.56
N ALA A 86 -15.54 -25.37 32.47
CA ALA A 86 -16.14 -26.70 32.44
C ALA A 86 -15.44 -27.66 33.41
N GLN A 87 -14.10 -27.70 33.41
CA GLN A 87 -13.31 -28.50 34.35
C GLN A 87 -13.60 -28.12 35.80
N ARG A 88 -13.62 -26.82 36.13
CA ARG A 88 -13.95 -26.33 37.47
C ARG A 88 -15.35 -26.79 37.90
N SER A 89 -16.35 -26.64 37.03
CA SER A 89 -17.72 -27.08 37.33
C SER A 89 -17.82 -28.60 37.55
N ALA A 90 -17.05 -29.40 36.81
CA ALA A 90 -17.00 -30.84 36.99
C ALA A 90 -16.36 -31.21 38.34
N THR A 91 -15.22 -30.60 38.68
CA THR A 91 -14.54 -30.81 39.96
C THR A 91 -15.41 -30.39 41.15
N GLN A 92 -16.10 -29.24 41.06
CA GLN A 92 -17.02 -28.78 42.10
C GLN A 92 -18.18 -29.76 42.32
N ARG A 93 -18.77 -30.29 41.24
CA ARG A 93 -19.81 -31.32 41.36
C ARG A 93 -19.30 -32.60 42.02
N LEU A 94 -18.09 -33.04 41.67
CA LEU A 94 -17.46 -34.22 42.28
C LEU A 94 -17.17 -34.02 43.77
N LEU A 95 -16.60 -32.87 44.16
CA LEU A 95 -16.35 -32.52 45.56
C LEU A 95 -17.65 -32.49 46.36
N ALA A 96 -18.68 -31.82 45.84
CA ALA A 96 -20.00 -31.76 46.46
C ALA A 96 -20.62 -33.16 46.65
N SER A 97 -20.48 -34.04 45.65
CA SER A 97 -20.97 -35.42 45.74
C SER A 97 -20.17 -36.29 46.72
N SER A 98 -18.92 -35.92 47.01
CA SER A 98 -18.02 -36.66 47.90
C SER A 98 -18.03 -36.13 49.35
N GLY A 99 -18.79 -35.07 49.63
CA GLY A 99 -18.84 -34.43 50.96
C GLY A 99 -17.55 -33.71 51.37
N LEU A 100 -16.65 -33.45 50.41
CA LEU A 100 -15.42 -32.71 50.62
C LEU A 100 -15.71 -31.19 50.56
N PRO A 101 -14.93 -30.36 51.27
CA PRO A 101 -15.10 -28.91 51.20
C PRO A 101 -14.98 -28.44 49.75
N LEU A 102 -15.91 -27.55 49.34
CA LEU A 102 -15.78 -26.86 48.06
C LEU A 102 -14.51 -26.00 48.09
N MET A 103 -13.85 -25.90 46.93
CA MET A 103 -12.62 -25.15 46.60
C MET A 103 -12.24 -24.05 47.61
N THR A 104 -10.97 -23.95 47.97
CA THR A 104 -10.50 -22.99 48.98
C THR A 104 -10.55 -21.54 48.48
N ASP A 105 -10.67 -20.57 49.39
CA ASP A 105 -10.70 -19.13 49.05
C ASP A 105 -9.48 -18.69 48.21
N ASP A 106 -8.31 -19.31 48.45
CA ASP A 106 -7.09 -19.07 47.67
C ASP A 106 -7.23 -19.49 46.19
N GLU A 107 -7.94 -20.60 45.92
CA GLU A 107 -8.18 -21.10 44.55
C GLU A 107 -9.19 -20.22 43.79
N GLU A 108 -10.15 -19.62 44.49
CA GLU A 108 -11.07 -18.65 43.91
C GLU A 108 -10.36 -17.31 43.62
N ALA A 109 -9.50 -16.85 44.53
CA ALA A 109 -8.69 -15.65 44.34
C ALA A 109 -7.72 -15.79 43.14
N ALA A 110 -7.07 -16.95 42.99
CA ALA A 110 -6.20 -17.24 41.86
C ALA A 110 -6.96 -17.24 40.52
N TYR A 111 -8.17 -17.81 40.49
CA TYR A 111 -9.02 -17.82 39.31
C TYR A 111 -9.52 -16.41 38.94
N ALA A 112 -9.93 -15.62 39.93
CA ALA A 112 -10.33 -14.23 39.74
C ALA A 112 -9.19 -13.37 39.19
N SER A 113 -7.97 -13.55 39.71
CA SER A 113 -6.76 -12.89 39.21
C SER A 113 -6.46 -13.24 37.75
N LEU A 114 -6.51 -14.54 37.40
CA LEU A 114 -6.34 -14.99 36.02
C LEU A 114 -7.38 -14.35 35.09
N LYS A 115 -8.66 -14.32 35.50
CA LYS A 115 -9.73 -13.69 34.73
C LYS A 115 -9.46 -12.21 34.48
N GLN A 116 -9.07 -11.48 35.52
CA GLN A 116 -8.75 -10.06 35.43
C GLN A 116 -7.58 -9.78 34.47
N VAL A 117 -6.50 -10.57 34.55
CA VAL A 117 -5.35 -10.41 33.64
C VAL A 117 -5.78 -10.63 32.20
N ILE A 118 -6.59 -11.65 31.91
CA ILE A 118 -7.03 -11.90 30.53
C ILE A 118 -7.97 -10.80 30.03
N ASP A 119 -8.88 -10.31 30.88
CA ASP A 119 -9.80 -9.21 30.52
C ASP A 119 -9.03 -7.92 30.19
N GLU A 120 -8.03 -7.57 31.00
CA GLU A 120 -7.13 -6.43 30.77
C GLU A 120 -6.38 -6.58 29.43
N TRP A 121 -5.85 -7.76 29.14
CA TRP A 121 -5.21 -8.04 27.85
C TRP A 121 -6.17 -7.93 26.67
N THR A 122 -7.42 -8.39 26.80
CA THR A 122 -8.46 -8.24 25.77
C THR A 122 -8.80 -6.75 25.54
N ASP A 123 -8.86 -5.94 26.59
CA ASP A 123 -9.14 -4.52 26.49
C ASP A 123 -8.00 -3.73 25.84
N GLN A 124 -6.73 -4.11 26.07
CA GLN A 124 -5.58 -3.51 25.38
C GLN A 124 -5.53 -3.82 23.87
N LEU A 125 -6.11 -4.94 23.44
CA LEU A 125 -6.14 -5.34 22.03
C LEU A 125 -7.21 -4.58 21.21
N LYS A 126 -8.34 -4.21 21.82
CA LYS A 126 -9.42 -3.43 21.16
C LYS A 126 -8.96 -2.12 20.50
N PRO A 127 -8.19 -1.22 21.15
CA PRO A 127 -7.75 0.04 20.55
C PRO A 127 -6.62 -0.15 19.54
N MET A 128 -5.92 -1.29 19.53
CA MET A 128 -4.93 -1.58 18.48
C MET A 128 -5.61 -1.82 17.14
N ALA A 129 -6.74 -2.52 17.11
CA ALA A 129 -7.51 -2.74 15.87
C ALA A 129 -7.90 -1.42 15.17
N GLY A 130 -8.24 -0.38 15.93
CA GLY A 130 -8.62 0.95 15.40
C GLY A 130 -7.46 1.89 15.05
N ARG A 131 -6.26 1.70 15.61
CA ARG A 131 -5.09 2.55 15.31
C ARG A 131 -4.41 2.18 14.00
N PHE A 132 -4.42 0.91 13.62
CA PHE A 132 -3.84 0.47 12.34
C PHE A 132 -4.64 0.90 11.10
N SER A 133 -5.91 1.27 11.22
CA SER A 133 -6.73 1.74 10.07
C SER A 133 -6.41 3.16 9.64
N LEU A 134 -6.12 4.07 10.59
CA LEU A 134 -5.95 5.50 10.30
C LEU A 134 -4.61 5.83 9.63
N LEU A 135 -3.54 5.08 9.93
CA LEU A 135 -2.19 5.36 9.43
C LEU A 135 -2.03 5.12 7.91
N CYS A 136 -2.80 4.20 7.33
CA CYS A 136 -2.71 3.91 5.89
C CYS A 136 -3.51 4.90 5.03
N SER A 137 -4.65 5.41 5.54
CA SER A 137 -5.50 6.33 4.78
C SER A 137 -4.81 7.67 4.49
N SER A 138 -4.13 8.24 5.50
CA SER A 138 -3.43 9.52 5.34
C SER A 138 -2.20 9.46 4.43
N SER A 139 -1.58 8.28 4.25
CA SER A 139 -0.46 8.09 3.32
C SER A 139 -0.94 7.97 1.87
N LEU A 140 -2.13 7.36 1.64
CA LEU A 140 -2.71 7.17 0.31
C LEU A 140 -3.06 8.49 -0.39
N ASP A 141 -3.67 9.45 0.33
CA ASP A 141 -4.08 10.73 -0.25
C ASP A 141 -2.88 11.58 -0.71
N PHE A 142 -1.77 11.51 0.03
CA PHE A 142 -0.53 12.21 -0.29
C PHE A 142 0.21 11.60 -1.50
N VAL A 143 0.18 10.26 -1.65
CA VAL A 143 0.88 9.54 -2.74
C VAL A 143 0.06 9.53 -4.04
N MET A 144 -1.27 9.38 -3.97
CA MET A 144 -2.12 9.47 -5.17
C MET A 144 -2.24 10.89 -5.70
N GLY A 145 -2.33 11.90 -4.82
CA GLY A 145 -2.38 13.32 -5.22
C GLY A 145 -1.14 13.75 -6.02
N ASN A 146 0.04 13.23 -5.70
CA ASN A 146 1.29 13.52 -6.42
C ASN A 146 1.54 12.61 -7.63
N SER A 147 0.95 11.41 -7.68
CA SER A 147 1.13 10.49 -8.81
C SER A 147 0.41 10.96 -10.09
N LEU A 148 -0.71 11.67 -9.97
CA LEU A 148 -1.39 12.28 -11.13
C LEU A 148 -0.55 13.40 -11.77
N GLN A 149 0.19 14.18 -10.97
CA GLN A 149 1.13 15.19 -11.44
C GLN A 149 2.32 14.55 -12.20
N LEU A 150 2.86 13.43 -11.70
CA LEU A 150 4.01 12.77 -12.32
C LEU A 150 3.63 11.94 -13.56
N ALA A 151 2.44 11.35 -13.60
CA ALA A 151 1.95 10.58 -14.75
C ALA A 151 1.71 11.46 -15.99
N VAL A 152 1.28 12.71 -15.81
CA VAL A 152 1.17 13.70 -16.90
C VAL A 152 2.54 14.00 -17.52
N VAL A 153 3.61 13.99 -16.72
CA VAL A 153 4.98 14.20 -17.21
C VAL A 153 5.57 12.94 -17.86
N SER A 154 5.25 11.75 -17.35
CA SER A 154 5.82 10.48 -17.86
C SER A 154 5.13 9.95 -19.13
N LEU A 155 3.86 10.29 -19.39
CA LEU A 155 3.18 9.93 -20.64
C LEU A 155 3.72 10.70 -21.87
N ALA A 156 4.61 11.67 -21.67
CA ALA A 156 5.30 12.40 -22.72
C ALA A 156 6.71 11.85 -23.02
N GLY A 157 7.20 10.83 -22.29
CA GLY A 157 8.57 10.35 -22.46
C GLY A 157 8.77 8.92 -21.97
N GLY A 158 8.80 7.98 -22.91
CA GLY A 158 9.25 6.61 -22.66
C GLY A 158 9.31 5.81 -23.97
N PRO A 159 10.50 5.46 -24.48
CA PRO A 159 10.67 4.72 -25.72
C PRO A 159 10.75 3.20 -25.52
N ASP A 160 10.51 2.52 -26.64
CA ASP A 160 10.88 1.16 -27.03
C ASP A 160 9.94 -0.01 -26.65
N GLY A 161 9.21 -0.48 -27.68
CA GLY A 161 8.70 -1.85 -27.74
C GLY A 161 7.33 -2.00 -28.40
N GLU A 162 7.32 -2.05 -29.74
CA GLU A 162 6.34 -2.75 -30.59
C GLU A 162 4.85 -2.66 -30.20
N ASN A 163 4.14 -1.65 -30.71
CA ASN A 163 2.78 -1.88 -31.19
C ASN A 163 2.37 -0.78 -32.19
N GLU A 164 1.87 -1.22 -33.34
CA GLU A 164 1.56 -0.42 -34.53
C GLU A 164 0.32 0.47 -34.39
N ASP A 165 -0.12 0.76 -33.16
CA ASP A 165 -1.40 1.43 -32.87
C ASP A 165 -1.26 2.75 -32.07
N THR A 166 -0.06 3.12 -31.60
CA THR A 166 0.13 4.37 -30.83
C THR A 166 0.17 5.64 -31.68
N ASN A 167 0.40 5.52 -32.99
CA ASN A 167 0.38 6.65 -33.92
C ASN A 167 -1.05 7.14 -34.25
N GLN A 168 -2.11 6.41 -33.87
CA GLN A 168 -3.49 6.88 -34.05
C GLN A 168 -3.96 7.85 -32.96
N ILE A 169 -3.36 7.83 -31.77
CA ILE A 169 -3.80 8.68 -30.65
C ILE A 169 -3.24 10.11 -30.78
N LEU A 170 -2.13 10.29 -31.51
CA LEU A 170 -1.51 11.61 -31.72
C LEU A 170 -2.25 12.48 -32.76
N PHE A 171 -3.11 11.91 -33.62
CA PHE A 171 -3.85 12.68 -34.64
C PHE A 171 -5.24 13.15 -34.21
N SER A 172 -5.82 12.64 -33.12
CA SER A 172 -7.15 13.06 -32.66
C SER A 172 -7.16 14.21 -31.64
N ALA A 173 -5.98 14.67 -31.19
CA ALA A 173 -5.87 15.74 -30.20
C ALA A 173 -5.45 17.10 -30.78
N ILE A 174 -5.21 17.18 -32.10
CA ILE A 174 -4.73 18.40 -32.79
C ILE A 174 -5.69 18.84 -33.92
N LEU A 175 -6.82 18.15 -34.12
CA LEU A 175 -7.97 18.61 -34.92
C LEU A 175 -9.20 18.79 -34.02
#